data_AF-A0A1Y0NDJ3-F1
#
_entry.id   AF-A0A1Y0NDJ3-F1
#
_cell.length_a   1.000
_cell.length_b   1.000
_cell.length_c   1.000
_cell.angle_alpha   90.00
_cell.angle_beta   90.00
_cell.angle_gamma   90.00
#
_symmetry.space_group_name_H-M   'P 1'
#
loop_
_entity.id
_entity.type
_entity.pdbx_description
1 polymer ?
#
loop_
_entity_poly.entity_id
_entity_poly.type
_entity_poly.pdbx_seq_one_letter_code
_entity_poly.pdbx_strand_id
1 'polypeptide(L)'
;MDFAALIYRRQVFLDGQWWLPFSAQFAHFNSVHALANLAGAILLWSLFRPWIRWQEQALAMAGGMLGVALVVVWDAHCDYYAGASGALHGWAAGGAVLMAIRHFRKSRMVVWIAFALLAGLAIKLLLALGLETSPAVWGFPVYYPAHLAGAVGGLFPVLTHLRKPSWRTNSGQ
;
A
#
# COMPACT_ATOMS: atom_id res chain seq x y z
N MET A 1 15.96 8.99 20.06
CA MET A 1 16.20 7.92 19.08
C MET A 1 16.72 8.57 17.82
N ASP A 2 17.80 8.06 17.25
CA ASP A 2 18.29 8.54 15.96
C ASP A 2 17.35 8.04 14.86
N PHE A 3 16.63 8.94 14.19
CA PHE A 3 15.71 8.59 13.10
C PHE A 3 16.43 7.89 11.95
N ALA A 4 17.75 8.11 11.79
CA ALA A 4 18.54 7.39 10.82
C ALA A 4 18.63 5.89 11.10
N ALA A 5 18.47 5.46 12.36
CA ALA A 5 18.53 4.05 12.76
C ALA A 5 17.30 3.23 12.32
N LEU A 6 16.23 3.90 11.87
CA LEU A 6 15.03 3.23 11.38
C LEU A 6 15.02 3.07 9.86
N ILE A 7 15.88 3.81 9.14
CA ILE A 7 15.98 3.77 7.68
C ILE A 7 16.59 2.43 7.27
N TYR A 8 15.97 1.75 6.32
CA TYR A 8 16.54 0.54 5.75
C TYR A 8 17.80 0.91 4.98
N ARG A 9 18.89 0.22 5.29
CA ARG A 9 20.13 0.21 4.51
C ARG A 9 20.53 -1.24 4.32
N ARG A 10 20.82 -1.64 3.07
CA ARG A 10 21.08 -3.05 2.72
C ARG A 10 22.16 -3.68 3.61
N GLN A 11 23.31 -3.02 3.75
CA GLN A 11 24.41 -3.56 4.55
C GLN A 11 24.01 -3.75 6.02
N VAL A 12 23.34 -2.76 6.62
CA VAL A 12 22.90 -2.82 8.02
C VAL A 12 21.87 -3.94 8.25
N PHE A 13 20.98 -4.16 7.28
CA PHE A 13 20.05 -5.29 7.30
C PHE A 13 20.79 -6.63 7.25
N LEU A 14 21.77 -6.77 6.35
CA LEU A 14 22.60 -7.97 6.22
C LEU A 14 23.46 -8.23 7.47
N ASP A 15 23.85 -7.16 8.18
CA ASP A 15 24.59 -7.23 9.45
C ASP A 15 23.70 -7.61 10.66
N GLY A 16 22.42 -7.94 10.42
CA GLY A 16 21.54 -8.55 11.43
C GLY A 16 20.40 -7.65 11.92
N GLN A 17 20.22 -6.45 11.38
CA GLN A 17 19.06 -5.59 11.72
C GLN A 17 17.82 -5.97 10.91
N TRP A 18 17.31 -7.18 11.12
CA TRP A 18 16.21 -7.79 10.36
C TRP A 18 14.86 -7.08 10.52
N TRP A 19 14.72 -6.16 11.48
CA TRP A 19 13.50 -5.35 11.65
C TRP A 19 13.41 -4.18 10.66
N LEU A 20 14.52 -3.80 10.00
CA LEU A 20 14.59 -2.63 9.12
C LEU A 20 13.54 -2.60 7.99
N PRO A 21 13.21 -3.71 7.30
CA PRO A 21 12.17 -3.71 6.26
C PRO A 21 10.79 -3.26 6.76
N PHE A 22 10.52 -3.42 8.06
CA PHE A 22 9.27 -2.96 8.69
C PHE A 22 9.42 -1.58 9.33
N SER A 23 10.49 -1.32 10.08
CA SER A 23 10.67 -0.02 10.76
C SER A 23 10.85 1.14 9.79
N ALA A 24 11.50 0.90 8.64
CA ALA A 24 11.74 1.91 7.61
C ALA A 24 10.46 2.54 7.05
N GLN A 25 9.34 1.82 7.11
CA GLN A 25 8.05 2.32 6.67
C GLN A 25 7.46 3.40 7.59
N PHE A 26 8.03 3.57 8.80
CA PHE A 26 7.69 4.63 9.73
C PHE A 26 8.72 5.78 9.75
N ALA A 27 9.88 5.58 9.11
CA ALA A 27 10.91 6.59 8.93
C ALA A 27 10.65 7.44 7.68
N HIS A 28 11.07 8.71 7.69
CA HIS A 28 10.94 9.61 6.55
C HIS A 28 12.20 10.46 6.42
N PHE A 29 12.69 10.66 5.19
CA PHE A 29 13.91 11.43 4.92
C PHE A 29 13.81 12.92 5.29
N ASN A 30 12.61 13.50 5.24
CA ASN A 30 12.36 14.89 5.60
C ASN A 30 10.88 15.12 5.93
N SER A 31 10.59 16.31 6.46
CA SER A 31 9.24 16.71 6.87
C SER A 31 8.25 16.78 5.70
N VAL A 32 8.70 17.19 4.51
CA VAL A 32 7.84 17.25 3.31
C VAL A 32 7.35 15.85 2.94
N HIS A 33 8.25 14.87 2.96
CA HIS A 33 7.93 13.46 2.75
C HIS A 33 6.95 12.93 3.80
N ALA A 34 7.21 13.21 5.08
CA ALA A 34 6.34 12.79 6.18
C ALA A 34 4.93 13.39 6.07
N LEU A 35 4.82 14.68 5.78
CA LEU A 35 3.54 15.38 5.60
C LEU A 35 2.78 14.84 4.38
N ALA A 36 3.46 14.56 3.27
CA ALA A 36 2.81 13.97 2.10
C ALA A 36 2.24 12.58 2.39
N ASN A 37 2.96 11.74 3.15
CA ASN A 37 2.48 10.42 3.55
C ASN A 37 1.31 10.53 4.53
N LEU A 38 1.39 11.44 5.50
CA LEU A 38 0.30 11.70 6.45
C LEU A 38 -0.96 12.19 5.73
N ALA A 39 -0.83 13.13 4.79
CA ALA A 39 -1.95 13.62 3.99
C ALA A 39 -2.58 12.49 3.16
N GLY A 40 -1.75 11.63 2.54
CA GLY A 40 -2.23 10.43 1.85
C GLY A 40 -2.99 9.48 2.77
N ALA A 41 -2.48 9.22 3.98
CA ALA A 41 -3.15 8.38 4.97
C ALA A 41 -4.51 8.96 5.40
N ILE A 42 -4.56 10.26 5.71
CA ILE A 42 -5.81 10.95 6.09
C ILE A 42 -6.83 10.90 4.95
N LEU A 43 -6.39 11.10 3.71
CA LEU A 43 -7.24 11.03 2.53
C LEU A 43 -7.83 9.63 2.38
N LEU A 44 -7.00 8.58 2.40
CA LEU A 44 -7.47 7.19 2.26
C LEU A 44 -8.40 6.79 3.40
N TRP A 45 -8.06 7.15 4.64
CA TRP A 45 -8.94 6.92 5.79
C TRP A 45 -10.30 7.60 5.61
N SER A 46 -10.32 8.89 5.25
CA SER A 46 -11.54 9.67 5.07
C SER A 46 -12.40 9.14 3.91
N LEU A 47 -11.74 8.71 2.84
CA LEU A 47 -12.37 8.16 1.65
C LEU A 47 -13.01 6.80 1.95
N PHE A 48 -12.33 5.92 2.69
CA PHE A 48 -12.75 4.54 2.89
C PHE A 48 -13.61 4.31 4.13
N ARG A 49 -13.52 5.16 5.17
CA ARG A 49 -14.31 5.03 6.42
C ARG A 49 -15.81 4.80 6.23
N PRO A 50 -16.52 5.41 5.24
CA PRO A 50 -17.96 5.19 5.12
C PRO A 50 -18.32 3.93 4.32
N TRP A 51 -17.35 3.31 3.64
CA TRP A 51 -17.63 2.23 2.68
C TRP A 51 -17.09 0.87 3.10
N ILE A 52 -15.97 0.83 3.83
CA ILE A 52 -15.30 -0.40 4.25
C ILE A 52 -14.91 -0.36 5.74
N ARG A 53 -14.82 -1.54 6.36
CA ARG A 53 -14.59 -1.65 7.81
C ARG A 53 -13.14 -1.33 8.13
N TRP A 54 -12.89 -0.78 9.31
CA TRP A 54 -11.53 -0.42 9.73
C TRP A 54 -10.59 -1.64 9.75
N GLN A 55 -11.08 -2.84 10.07
CA GLN A 55 -10.27 -4.06 10.06
C GLN A 55 -9.76 -4.41 8.67
N GLU A 56 -10.56 -4.17 7.64
CA GLU A 56 -10.16 -4.44 6.26
C GLU A 56 -9.19 -3.39 5.75
N GLN A 57 -9.37 -2.13 6.17
CA GLN A 57 -8.41 -1.06 5.93
C GLN A 57 -7.06 -1.39 6.57
N ALA A 58 -7.08 -1.83 7.83
CA ALA A 58 -5.89 -2.27 8.55
C ALA A 58 -5.22 -3.48 7.90
N LEU A 59 -6.00 -4.45 7.42
CA LEU A 59 -5.46 -5.63 6.74
C LEU A 59 -4.89 -5.29 5.35
N ALA A 60 -5.48 -4.33 4.62
CA ALA A 60 -4.93 -3.82 3.37
C ALA A 60 -3.61 -3.06 3.60
N MET A 61 -3.56 -2.23 4.63
CA MET A 61 -2.32 -1.58 5.06
C MET A 61 -1.25 -2.61 5.45
N ALA A 62 -1.58 -3.57 6.30
CA ALA A 62 -0.65 -4.61 6.75
C ALA A 62 -0.13 -5.48 5.58
N GLY A 63 -1.02 -5.84 4.65
CA GLY A 63 -0.64 -6.53 3.42
C GLY A 63 0.31 -5.69 2.56
N GLY A 64 0.04 -4.38 2.44
CA GLY A 64 0.94 -3.44 1.76
C GLY A 64 2.31 -3.34 2.44
N MET A 65 2.33 -3.26 3.78
CA MET A 65 3.58 -3.25 4.54
C MET A 65 4.40 -4.52 4.34
N LEU A 66 3.73 -5.67 4.32
CA LEU A 66 4.38 -6.95 4.04
C LEU A 66 4.93 -6.99 2.62
N GLY A 67 4.16 -6.55 1.62
CA GLY A 67 4.63 -6.47 0.23
C GLY A 67 5.88 -5.62 0.07
N VAL A 68 5.90 -4.45 0.72
CA VAL A 68 7.09 -3.57 0.77
C VAL A 68 8.27 -4.27 1.44
N ALA A 69 8.07 -4.88 2.62
CA ALA A 69 9.14 -5.55 3.33
C ALA A 69 9.75 -6.68 2.49
N LEU A 70 8.92 -7.46 1.80
CA LEU A 70 9.37 -8.53 0.91
C LEU A 70 10.20 -8.00 -0.27
N VAL A 71 9.76 -6.95 -0.96
CA VAL A 71 10.52 -6.44 -2.12
C VAL A 71 11.85 -5.82 -1.69
N VAL A 72 11.89 -5.10 -0.57
CA VAL A 72 13.11 -4.47 -0.05
C VAL A 72 14.16 -5.51 0.37
N VAL A 73 13.71 -6.65 0.91
CA VAL A 73 14.59 -7.78 1.25
C VAL A 73 15.05 -8.52 -0.01
N TRP A 74 14.14 -8.76 -0.95
CA TRP A 74 14.41 -9.57 -2.14
C TRP A 74 15.29 -8.86 -3.17
N ASP A 75 15.04 -7.56 -3.39
CA ASP A 75 15.79 -6.78 -4.37
C ASP A 75 17.18 -6.41 -3.84
N ALA A 76 18.20 -7.06 -4.41
CA ALA A 76 19.59 -6.79 -4.08
C ALA A 76 20.05 -5.38 -4.48
N HIS A 77 19.32 -4.69 -5.37
CA HIS A 77 19.59 -3.32 -5.79
C HIS A 77 18.90 -2.27 -4.91
N CYS A 78 18.10 -2.68 -3.92
CA CYS A 78 17.55 -1.76 -2.94
C CYS A 78 18.62 -1.42 -1.89
N ASP A 79 19.39 -0.35 -2.12
CA ASP A 79 20.45 0.07 -1.19
C ASP A 79 19.89 0.74 0.07
N TYR A 80 18.82 1.52 -0.07
CA TYR A 80 18.18 2.21 1.04
C TYR A 80 16.67 2.40 0.82
N TYR A 81 15.91 2.45 1.91
CA TYR A 81 14.46 2.65 1.85
C TYR A 81 13.93 3.32 3.12
N ALA A 82 12.97 4.22 2.96
CA ALA A 82 12.15 4.76 4.05
C ALA A 82 10.84 5.34 3.51
N GLY A 83 9.80 5.35 4.35
CA GLY A 83 8.52 6.00 4.10
C GLY A 83 7.34 5.02 4.03
N ALA A 84 6.15 5.51 4.39
CA ALA A 84 4.92 4.71 4.39
C ALA A 84 4.30 4.55 2.99
N SER A 85 4.83 5.24 1.97
CA SER A 85 4.14 5.42 0.70
C SER A 85 3.85 4.10 0.00
N GLY A 86 4.74 3.11 0.05
CA GLY A 86 4.48 1.78 -0.50
C GLY A 86 3.26 1.11 0.14
N ALA A 87 3.20 1.09 1.47
CA ALA A 87 2.05 0.54 2.20
C ALA A 87 0.75 1.33 1.95
N LEU A 88 0.83 2.66 1.77
CA LEU A 88 -0.31 3.48 1.36
C LEU A 88 -0.86 3.10 -0.02
N HIS A 89 -0.02 2.67 -0.97
CA HIS A 89 -0.50 2.12 -2.24
C HIS A 89 -1.24 0.79 -2.03
N GLY A 90 -0.80 -0.02 -1.07
CA GLY A 90 -1.52 -1.22 -0.64
C GLY A 90 -2.89 -0.91 -0.03
N TRP A 91 -2.97 0.06 0.87
CA TRP A 91 -4.24 0.54 1.42
C TRP A 91 -5.16 1.06 0.32
N ALA A 92 -4.63 1.84 -0.63
CA ALA A 92 -5.40 2.34 -1.78
C ALA A 92 -5.94 1.21 -2.66
N ALA A 93 -5.08 0.28 -3.09
CA ALA A 93 -5.46 -0.84 -3.96
C ALA A 93 -6.48 -1.77 -3.28
N GLY A 94 -6.13 -2.30 -2.10
CA GLY A 94 -6.99 -3.20 -1.35
C GLY A 94 -8.31 -2.55 -0.95
N GLY A 95 -8.26 -1.31 -0.46
CA GLY A 95 -9.43 -0.55 -0.05
C GLY A 95 -10.38 -0.29 -1.22
N ALA A 96 -9.87 0.09 -2.39
CA ALA A 96 -10.70 0.32 -3.57
C ALA A 96 -11.35 -0.98 -4.08
N VAL A 97 -10.62 -2.10 -4.12
CA VAL A 97 -11.20 -3.40 -4.51
C VAL A 97 -12.29 -3.85 -3.54
N LEU A 98 -12.05 -3.75 -2.22
CA LEU A 98 -13.04 -4.10 -1.20
C LEU A 98 -14.28 -3.19 -1.27
N MET A 99 -14.08 -1.90 -1.52
CA MET A 99 -15.15 -0.93 -1.72
C MET A 99 -16.01 -1.32 -2.93
N ALA A 100 -15.40 -1.68 -4.07
CA ALA A 100 -16.12 -2.16 -5.24
C ALA A 100 -16.93 -3.43 -4.95
N ILE A 101 -16.30 -4.45 -4.33
CA ILE A 101 -16.95 -5.74 -4.03
C ILE A 101 -18.18 -5.54 -3.14
N ARG A 102 -18.07 -4.73 -2.08
CA ARG A 102 -19.15 -4.54 -1.10
C ARG A 102 -20.35 -3.78 -1.63
N HIS A 103 -20.12 -2.88 -2.58
CA HIS A 103 -21.13 -1.97 -3.09
C HIS A 103 -21.54 -2.29 -4.52
N PHE A 104 -21.02 -3.38 -5.09
CA PHE A 104 -21.29 -3.81 -6.47
C PHE A 104 -22.79 -3.83 -6.83
N ARG A 105 -23.64 -4.32 -5.92
CA ARG A 105 -25.10 -4.35 -6.09
C ARG A 105 -25.85 -3.26 -5.33
N LYS A 106 -25.16 -2.37 -4.62
CA LYS A 106 -25.76 -1.35 -3.73
C LYS A 106 -25.67 0.06 -4.29
N SER A 107 -24.57 0.40 -4.95
CA SER A 107 -24.35 1.74 -5.48
C SER A 107 -23.39 1.71 -6.66
N ARG A 108 -23.90 2.01 -7.86
CA ARG A 108 -23.07 2.14 -9.07
C ARG A 108 -22.06 3.28 -8.93
N MET A 109 -22.44 4.37 -8.26
CA MET A 109 -21.56 5.51 -8.03
C MET A 109 -20.32 5.11 -7.22
N VAL A 110 -20.49 4.38 -6.12
CA VAL A 110 -19.37 3.92 -5.27
C VAL A 110 -18.43 2.99 -6.04
N VAL A 111 -19.00 2.11 -6.89
CA VAL A 111 -18.23 1.23 -7.77
C VAL A 111 -17.42 2.03 -8.78
N TRP A 112 -18.00 3.06 -9.41
CA TRP A 112 -17.26 3.93 -10.32
C TRP A 112 -16.14 4.70 -9.63
N ILE A 113 -16.37 5.19 -8.41
CA ILE A 113 -15.31 5.81 -7.59
C ILE A 113 -14.18 4.81 -7.35
N ALA A 114 -14.51 3.57 -6.97
CA ALA A 114 -13.50 2.52 -6.77
C ALA A 114 -12.68 2.24 -8.04
N PHE A 115 -13.33 2.14 -9.20
CA PHE A 115 -12.65 1.96 -10.47
C PHE A 115 -11.78 3.15 -10.85
N ALA A 116 -12.24 4.37 -10.63
CA ALA A 116 -11.46 5.58 -10.89
C ALA A 116 -10.19 5.62 -10.02
N LEU A 117 -10.29 5.23 -8.74
CA LEU A 117 -9.13 5.12 -7.84
C LEU A 117 -8.12 4.06 -8.34
N LEU A 118 -8.60 2.88 -8.74
CA LEU A 118 -7.75 1.82 -9.27
C LEU A 118 -7.08 2.22 -10.59
N ALA A 119 -7.82 2.87 -11.49
CA ALA A 119 -7.28 3.38 -12.75
C ALA A 119 -6.22 4.46 -12.50
N GLY A 120 -6.50 5.43 -11.62
CA GLY A 120 -5.52 6.46 -11.24
C GLY A 120 -4.26 5.87 -10.60
N LEU A 121 -4.42 4.85 -9.75
CA LEU A 121 -3.31 4.12 -9.15
C LEU A 121 -2.47 3.38 -10.21
N ALA A 122 -3.13 2.67 -11.13
CA ALA A 122 -2.46 1.95 -12.21
C ALA A 122 -1.68 2.90 -13.13
N ILE A 123 -2.30 4.01 -13.55
CA ILE A 123 -1.63 5.04 -14.35
C ILE A 123 -0.39 5.57 -13.62
N LYS A 124 -0.53 5.91 -12.34
CA LYS A 124 0.61 6.37 -11.52
C LYS A 124 1.73 5.34 -11.48
N LEU A 125 1.41 4.07 -11.22
CA LEU A 125 2.40 3.00 -11.14
C LEU A 125 3.09 2.76 -12.49
N LEU A 126 2.35 2.81 -13.59
CA LEU A 126 2.91 2.67 -14.94
C LEU A 126 3.85 3.84 -15.28
N LEU A 127 3.46 5.07 -14.96
CA LEU A 127 4.33 6.24 -15.13
C LEU A 127 5.62 6.12 -14.31
N ALA A 128 5.55 5.52 -13.12
CA ALA A 128 6.71 5.31 -12.26
C ALA A 128 7.70 4.25 -12.79
N LEU A 129 7.28 3.32 -13.64
CA LEU A 129 8.19 2.29 -14.21
C LEU A 129 9.29 2.89 -15.10
N GLY A 130 9.06 4.07 -15.67
CA GLY A 130 10.03 4.77 -16.52
C GLY A 130 10.83 5.86 -15.81
N LEU A 131 10.66 6.03 -14.51
CA LEU A 131 11.35 7.08 -13.75
C LEU A 131 12.61 6.51 -13.11
N GLU A 132 13.76 6.96 -13.59
CA GLU A 132 15.06 6.67 -12.96
C GLU A 132 15.36 7.61 -11.79
N THR A 133 14.70 8.78 -11.76
CA THR A 133 14.90 9.80 -10.72
C THR A 133 13.59 10.25 -10.10
N SER A 134 13.68 10.67 -8.85
CA SER A 134 12.59 11.30 -8.12
C SER A 134 12.44 12.77 -8.51
N PRO A 135 11.21 13.32 -8.54
CA PRO A 135 11.02 14.76 -8.61
C PRO A 135 11.88 15.53 -7.59
N ALA A 136 12.50 16.63 -8.02
CA ALA A 136 13.45 17.40 -7.20
C ALA A 136 12.86 17.85 -5.84
N VAL A 137 11.53 18.06 -5.77
CA VAL A 137 10.79 18.42 -4.56
C VAL A 137 11.01 17.46 -3.39
N TRP A 138 11.35 16.19 -3.67
CA TRP A 138 11.55 15.19 -2.63
C TRP A 138 12.91 15.34 -1.94
N GLY A 139 13.96 15.72 -2.68
CA GLY A 139 15.32 15.82 -2.13
C GLY A 139 15.95 14.49 -1.72
N PHE A 140 15.38 13.35 -2.13
CA PHE A 140 15.93 12.01 -1.97
C PHE A 140 15.43 11.12 -3.11
N PRO A 141 16.17 10.08 -3.52
CA PRO A 141 15.71 9.21 -4.60
C PRO A 141 14.61 8.25 -4.08
N VAL A 142 13.58 8.04 -4.90
CA VAL A 142 12.42 7.22 -4.56
C VAL A 142 12.63 5.80 -5.06
N TYR A 143 12.52 4.83 -4.15
CA TYR A 143 12.54 3.42 -4.50
C TYR A 143 11.13 2.98 -4.98
N TYR A 144 10.87 3.16 -6.28
CA TYR A 144 9.56 2.89 -6.91
C TYR A 144 9.05 1.45 -6.81
N PRO A 145 9.88 0.38 -6.80
CA PRO A 145 9.37 -0.99 -6.66
C PRO A 145 8.51 -1.22 -5.41
N ALA A 146 8.78 -0.47 -4.32
CA ALA A 146 7.96 -0.53 -3.12
C ALA A 146 6.50 -0.10 -3.34
N HIS A 147 6.21 0.79 -4.30
CA HIS A 147 4.83 1.21 -4.59
C HIS A 147 4.03 0.09 -5.24
N LEU A 148 4.62 -0.62 -6.20
CA LEU A 148 3.99 -1.77 -6.84
C LEU A 148 3.84 -2.93 -5.86
N ALA A 149 4.91 -3.28 -5.14
CA ALA A 149 4.88 -4.38 -4.18
C ALA A 149 3.87 -4.11 -3.06
N GLY A 150 3.80 -2.87 -2.57
CA GLY A 150 2.77 -2.45 -1.62
C GLY A 150 1.36 -2.56 -2.19
N ALA A 151 1.12 -2.08 -3.41
CA ALA A 151 -0.18 -2.18 -4.08
C ALA A 151 -0.65 -3.65 -4.21
N VAL A 152 0.25 -4.54 -4.63
CA VAL A 152 -0.03 -5.99 -4.73
C VAL A 152 -0.28 -6.60 -3.35
N GLY A 153 0.57 -6.31 -2.37
CA GLY A 153 0.44 -6.82 -1.00
C GLY A 153 -0.89 -6.43 -0.35
N GLY A 154 -1.38 -5.22 -0.62
CA GLY A 154 -2.66 -4.74 -0.11
C GLY A 154 -3.89 -5.49 -0.64
N LEU A 155 -3.75 -6.32 -1.67
CA LEU A 155 -4.83 -7.18 -2.18
C LEU A 155 -5.04 -8.44 -1.33
N PHE A 156 -4.12 -8.78 -0.42
CA PHE A 156 -4.25 -9.95 0.47
C PHE A 156 -5.62 -10.08 1.18
N PRO A 157 -6.18 -9.05 1.85
CA PRO A 157 -7.53 -9.12 2.43
C PRO A 157 -8.61 -9.50 1.42
N VAL A 158 -8.50 -9.10 0.16
CA VAL A 158 -9.50 -9.40 -0.88
C VAL A 158 -9.66 -10.90 -1.06
N LEU A 159 -8.57 -11.66 -1.00
CA LEU A 159 -8.59 -13.12 -1.14
C LEU A 159 -9.45 -13.80 -0.07
N THR A 160 -9.56 -13.21 1.12
CA THR A 160 -10.41 -13.73 2.19
C THR A 160 -11.91 -13.55 1.90
N HIS A 161 -12.26 -12.58 1.05
CA HIS A 161 -13.64 -12.32 0.62
C HIS A 161 -14.08 -13.15 -0.59
N LEU A 162 -13.13 -13.62 -1.41
CA LEU A 162 -13.41 -14.54 -2.53
C LEU A 162 -13.80 -15.96 -2.06
N ARG A 163 -13.54 -16.30 -0.79
CA ARG A 163 -13.78 -17.61 -0.20
C ARG A 163 -15.18 -17.84 0.39
N LYS A 164 -16.20 -17.08 -0.04
CA LYS A 164 -17.61 -17.44 0.23
C LYS A 164 -18.27 -17.94 -1.05
N PRO A 165 -18.21 -19.25 -1.34
CA PRO A 165 -19.11 -19.84 -2.32
C PRO A 165 -20.54 -19.67 -1.79
N SER A 166 -21.33 -18.80 -2.40
CA SER A 166 -22.78 -18.80 -2.18
C SER A 166 -23.42 -19.87 -3.06
N TRP A 167 -23.07 -21.14 -2.83
CA TRP A 167 -23.83 -22.28 -3.36
C TRP A 167 -24.84 -22.78 -2.33
N ARG A 168 -25.46 -21.88 -1.57
CA ARG A 168 -26.76 -22.20 -0.95
C ARG A 168 -27.84 -22.00 -2.01
N THR A 169 -27.81 -22.88 -2.99
CA THR A 169 -29.01 -23.21 -3.76
C THR A 169 -29.60 -24.48 -3.17
N ASN A 170 -30.93 -24.48 -3.13
CA ASN A 170 -31.85 -25.60 -2.96
C ASN A 170 -32.10 -26.10 -1.53
N SER A 171 -33.31 -26.51 -1.17
CA SER A 171 -34.68 -26.39 -1.69
C SER A 171 -35.51 -27.30 -0.77
N GLY A 172 -36.64 -26.83 -0.26
CA GLY A 172 -37.60 -27.68 0.45
C GLY A 172 -37.81 -27.31 1.91
N GLN A 173 -38.78 -26.43 2.16
CA GLN A 173 -40.10 -26.78 2.72
C GLN A 173 -41.02 -25.57 2.54
#